data_AF-A0AAV6YDW3-F1
#
_entry.id   AF-A0AAV6YDW3-F1
#
_cell.length_a   1.000
_cell.length_b   1.000
_cell.length_c   1.000
_cell.angle_alpha   90.00
_cell.angle_beta   90.00
_cell.angle_gamma   90.00
#
_symmetry.space_group_name_H-M   'P 1'
#
loop_
_entity.id
_entity.type
_entity.pdbx_description
1 polymer ?
#
loop_
_entity_poly.entity_id
_entity_poly.type
_entity_poly.pdbx_seq_one_letter_code
_entity_poly.pdbx_strand_id
1 'polypeptide(L)'
;MTRDRRRHGGGEHRPPPVRKPPAPPPERKGSRVLLVAILSCLIGFGAFGYSNYMKWRQAVRVVTLHPTAPILPPNSSTAAASPDLFWGTYRPQVYLGMKTRSPRSVVT
;
A
#
# COMPACT_ATOMS: atom_id res chain seq x y z
N MET A 1 -69.44 80.34 14.31
CA MET A 1 -68.58 80.45 13.11
C MET A 1 -67.23 79.85 13.41
N THR A 2 -66.98 78.72 12.78
CA THR A 2 -65.85 77.80 12.92
C THR A 2 -64.58 78.35 12.28
N ARG A 3 -63.44 78.27 12.98
CA ARG A 3 -62.10 78.38 12.38
C ARG A 3 -61.38 77.07 12.63
N ASP A 4 -61.37 76.26 11.57
CA ASP A 4 -60.82 74.92 11.54
C ASP A 4 -59.29 74.95 11.67
N ARG A 5 -58.77 74.15 12.58
CA ARG A 5 -57.37 74.16 13.03
C ARG A 5 -56.63 73.03 12.32
N ARG A 6 -55.63 73.40 11.51
CA ARG A 6 -54.66 72.49 10.87
C ARG A 6 -53.99 71.54 11.88
N ARG A 7 -53.48 70.42 11.32
CA ARG A 7 -52.48 69.42 11.79
C ARG A 7 -53.16 68.14 12.31
N HIS A 8 -52.82 66.91 11.91
CA HIS A 8 -51.60 66.36 11.33
C HIS A 8 -51.97 65.02 10.63
N GLY A 9 -51.82 64.94 9.31
CA GLY A 9 -51.78 63.65 8.61
C GLY A 9 -50.35 63.12 8.63
N GLY A 10 -50.02 62.30 9.63
CA GLY A 10 -48.74 61.60 9.74
C GLY A 10 -48.84 60.21 9.13
N GLY A 11 -49.05 60.13 7.82
CA GLY A 11 -48.90 58.88 7.07
C GLY A 11 -47.42 58.64 6.80
N GLU A 12 -46.75 57.91 7.68
CA GLU A 12 -45.35 57.51 7.51
C GLU A 12 -45.24 56.58 6.29
N HIS A 13 -44.91 57.15 5.15
CA HIS A 13 -44.62 56.38 3.94
C HIS A 13 -43.20 55.82 4.06
N ARG A 14 -43.07 54.60 4.63
CA ARG A 14 -41.81 53.86 4.59
C ARG A 14 -41.53 53.43 3.15
N PRO A 15 -40.35 53.74 2.57
CA PRO A 15 -39.99 53.19 1.27
C PRO A 15 -39.82 51.66 1.36
N PRO A 16 -40.14 50.90 0.31
CA PRO A 16 -39.96 49.45 0.30
C PRO A 16 -38.47 49.09 0.43
N PRO A 17 -38.12 47.99 1.11
CA PRO A 17 -36.73 47.57 1.24
C PRO A 17 -36.16 47.20 -0.14
N VAL A 18 -35.06 47.84 -0.53
CA VAL A 18 -34.28 47.51 -1.72
C VAL A 18 -33.75 46.09 -1.58
N ARG A 19 -34.28 45.16 -2.40
CA ARG A 19 -33.77 43.78 -2.48
C ARG A 19 -32.33 43.82 -3.00
N LYS A 20 -31.36 43.49 -2.15
CA LYS A 20 -29.98 43.23 -2.61
C LYS A 20 -30.01 42.05 -3.59
N PRO A 21 -29.27 42.11 -4.71
CA PRO A 21 -29.18 40.97 -5.62
C PRO A 21 -28.58 39.75 -4.89
N PRO A 22 -28.99 38.53 -5.26
CA PRO A 22 -28.46 37.31 -4.64
C PRO A 22 -26.94 37.22 -4.86
N ALA A 23 -26.21 36.83 -3.83
CA ALA A 23 -24.76 36.68 -3.87
C ALA A 23 -24.34 35.70 -4.99
N PRO A 24 -23.23 35.96 -5.70
CA PRO A 24 -22.72 35.03 -6.70
C PRO A 24 -22.32 33.70 -6.03
N PRO A 25 -22.54 32.55 -6.69
CA PRO A 25 -22.23 31.25 -6.10
C PRO A 25 -20.73 31.12 -5.78
N PRO A 26 -20.34 30.71 -4.56
CA PRO A 26 -18.95 30.63 -4.18
C PRO A 26 -18.20 29.45 -4.85
N GLU A 27 -17.02 29.78 -5.36
CA GLU A 27 -15.80 28.99 -5.56
C GLU A 27 -15.84 27.60 -6.23
N ARG A 28 -15.92 27.60 -7.56
CA ARG A 28 -15.59 26.45 -8.42
C ARG A 28 -14.10 26.07 -8.47
N LYS A 29 -13.19 26.96 -8.03
CA LYS A 29 -11.72 26.75 -8.12
C LYS A 29 -11.18 25.79 -7.07
N GLY A 30 -11.62 25.89 -5.82
CA GLY A 30 -11.18 24.99 -4.74
C GLY A 30 -11.54 23.51 -5.01
N SER A 31 -12.72 23.26 -5.58
CA SER A 31 -13.15 21.92 -5.98
C SER A 31 -12.22 21.28 -7.03
N ARG A 32 -11.74 22.05 -8.02
CA ARG A 32 -10.79 21.55 -9.03
C ARG A 32 -9.42 21.24 -8.43
N VAL A 33 -8.92 22.11 -7.54
CA VAL A 33 -7.64 21.88 -6.84
C VAL A 33 -7.72 20.64 -5.96
N LEU A 34 -8.83 20.45 -5.25
CA LEU A 34 -9.06 19.26 -4.44
C LEU A 34 -9.11 17.98 -5.29
N LEU A 35 -9.79 18.00 -6.43
CA LEU A 35 -9.83 16.85 -7.35
C LEU A 35 -8.43 16.52 -7.90
N VAL A 36 -7.65 17.53 -8.27
CA VAL A 36 -6.27 17.34 -8.73
C VAL A 36 -5.39 16.78 -7.60
N ALA A 37 -5.57 17.25 -6.36
CA ALA A 37 -4.85 16.76 -5.20
C ALA A 37 -5.21 15.31 -4.86
N ILE A 38 -6.49 14.93 -4.95
CA ILE A 38 -6.93 13.55 -4.76
C ILE A 38 -6.34 12.65 -5.86
N LEU A 39 -6.41 13.09 -7.12
CA LEU A 39 -5.87 12.33 -8.24
C LEU A 39 -4.35 12.13 -8.11
N SER A 40 -3.61 13.19 -7.77
CA SER A 40 -2.16 13.11 -7.58
C SER A 40 -1.79 12.23 -6.39
N CYS A 41 -2.57 12.27 -5.31
CA CYS A 41 -2.39 11.39 -4.16
C CYS A 41 -2.59 9.91 -4.53
N LEU A 42 -3.65 9.58 -5.26
CA LEU A 42 -3.90 8.22 -5.73
C LEU A 42 -2.78 7.70 -6.64
N ILE A 43 -2.27 8.53 -7.55
CA ILE A 43 -1.14 8.19 -8.42
C ILE A 43 0.13 7.96 -7.59
N GLY A 44 0.41 8.84 -6.63
CA GLY A 44 1.56 8.72 -5.74
C GLY A 44 1.52 7.44 -4.90
N PHE A 45 0.38 7.13 -4.29
CA PHE A 45 0.19 5.88 -3.54
C PHE A 45 0.31 4.64 -4.42
N GLY A 46 -0.25 4.67 -5.64
CA GLY A 46 -0.11 3.60 -6.62
C GLY A 46 1.35 3.33 -7.01
N ALA A 47 2.10 4.39 -7.33
CA ALA A 47 3.52 4.30 -7.66
C ALA A 47 4.37 3.79 -6.47
N PHE A 48 4.07 4.26 -5.26
CA PHE A 48 4.75 3.79 -4.05
C PHE A 48 4.47 2.30 -3.79
N GLY A 49 3.20 1.89 -3.85
CA GLY A 49 2.82 0.48 -3.69
C GLY A 49 3.49 -0.42 -4.73
N TYR A 50 3.50 0.01 -6.00
CA TYR A 50 4.15 -0.72 -7.09
C TYR A 50 5.66 -0.86 -6.89
N SER A 51 6.35 0.21 -6.46
CA SER A 51 7.78 0.19 -6.17
C SER A 51 8.12 -0.82 -5.07
N ASN A 52 7.34 -0.82 -3.98
CA ASN A 52 7.51 -1.78 -2.89
C ASN A 52 7.21 -3.22 -3.34
N TYR A 53 6.16 -3.43 -4.13
CA TYR A 53 5.84 -4.74 -4.70
C TYR A 53 6.98 -5.28 -5.58
N MET A 54 7.58 -4.43 -6.42
CA MET A 54 8.70 -4.86 -7.27
C MET A 54 9.94 -5.24 -6.46
N LYS A 55 10.27 -4.49 -5.41
CA LYS A 55 11.34 -4.84 -4.48
C LYS A 55 11.06 -6.16 -3.76
N TRP A 56 9.83 -6.33 -3.26
CA TRP A 56 9.40 -7.58 -2.61
C TRP A 56 9.49 -8.77 -3.57
N ARG A 57 9.00 -8.63 -4.79
CA ARG A 57 9.05 -9.68 -5.82
C ARG A 57 10.48 -10.11 -6.14
N GLN A 58 11.42 -9.16 -6.18
CA GLN A 58 12.83 -9.45 -6.36
C GLN A 58 13.42 -10.17 -5.15
N ALA A 59 13.13 -9.68 -3.94
CA ALA A 59 13.60 -10.32 -2.70
C ALA A 59 13.13 -11.78 -2.59
N VAL A 60 11.85 -12.04 -2.89
CA VAL A 60 11.29 -13.40 -2.90
C VAL A 60 12.06 -14.30 -3.87
N ARG A 61 12.32 -13.85 -5.10
CA ARG A 61 13.06 -14.64 -6.10
C ARG A 61 14.48 -15.00 -5.68
N VAL A 62 15.12 -14.17 -4.84
CA VAL A 62 16.48 -14.41 -4.35
C VAL A 62 16.50 -15.50 -3.26
N VAL A 63 15.46 -15.57 -2.42
CA VAL A 63 15.40 -16.54 -1.31
C VAL A 63 14.70 -17.84 -1.66
N THR A 64 13.86 -17.86 -2.68
CA THR A 64 13.17 -19.07 -3.13
C THR A 64 14.05 -19.94 -3.99
N LEU A 65 13.97 -21.26 -3.81
CA LEU A 65 14.61 -22.24 -4.69
C LEU A 65 14.15 -22.06 -6.14
N HIS A 66 15.01 -22.43 -7.08
CA HIS A 66 14.72 -22.35 -8.50
C HIS A 66 13.55 -23.29 -8.87
N PRO A 67 12.56 -22.86 -9.68
CA PRO A 67 11.34 -23.62 -9.94
C PRO A 67 11.50 -24.80 -10.92
N THR A 68 12.72 -25.13 -11.35
CA THR A 68 12.96 -26.26 -12.26
C THR A 68 12.79 -27.60 -11.55
N ALA A 69 12.48 -28.63 -12.33
CA ALA A 69 12.47 -30.00 -11.83
C ALA A 69 13.81 -30.36 -11.17
N PRO A 70 13.80 -30.99 -9.98
CA PRO A 70 15.03 -31.48 -9.35
C PRO A 70 15.75 -32.49 -10.23
N ILE A 71 17.07 -32.32 -10.40
CA ILE A 71 17.91 -33.27 -11.14
C ILE A 71 18.12 -34.56 -10.33
N LEU A 72 18.13 -34.44 -9.01
CA LEU A 72 18.30 -35.57 -8.10
C LEU A 72 16.95 -36.24 -7.83
N PRO A 73 16.90 -37.58 -7.81
CA PRO A 73 15.70 -38.29 -7.41
C PRO A 73 15.37 -37.99 -5.94
N PRO A 74 14.08 -38.09 -5.56
CA PRO A 74 13.66 -37.93 -4.18
C PRO A 74 14.41 -38.93 -3.30
N ASN A 75 14.81 -38.50 -2.10
CA ASN A 75 15.50 -39.33 -1.11
C ASN A 75 16.83 -39.96 -1.59
N SER A 76 17.49 -39.35 -2.58
CA SER A 76 18.76 -39.81 -3.18
C SER A 76 19.90 -40.08 -2.18
N SER A 77 19.91 -39.42 -1.03
CA SER A 77 20.95 -39.59 0.00
C SER A 77 20.61 -40.62 1.09
N THR A 78 19.49 -41.33 0.98
CA THR A 78 19.10 -42.34 1.98
C THR A 78 19.93 -43.61 1.85
N ALA A 79 20.03 -44.37 2.95
CA ALA A 79 20.72 -45.65 2.95
C ALA A 79 20.12 -46.67 1.95
N ALA A 80 18.81 -46.59 1.69
CA ALA A 80 18.14 -47.42 0.71
C ALA A 80 18.46 -47.02 -0.74
N ALA A 81 18.60 -45.72 -1.02
CA ALA A 81 18.87 -45.22 -2.37
C ALA A 81 20.36 -45.31 -2.76
N SER A 82 21.26 -45.07 -1.81
CA SER A 82 22.71 -45.10 -2.05
C SER A 82 23.46 -45.68 -0.84
N PRO A 83 23.43 -47.00 -0.62
CA PRO A 83 24.03 -47.63 0.56
C PRO A 83 25.54 -47.39 0.64
N ASP A 84 26.25 -47.53 -0.47
CA ASP A 84 27.71 -47.39 -0.55
C ASP A 84 28.20 -45.97 -0.24
N LEU A 85 27.35 -44.97 -0.45
CA LEU A 85 27.66 -43.56 -0.23
C LEU A 85 27.07 -43.02 1.08
N PHE A 86 26.28 -43.82 1.80
CA PHE A 86 25.57 -43.35 2.97
C PHE A 86 26.51 -42.90 4.08
N TRP A 87 27.60 -43.65 4.30
CA TRP A 87 28.68 -43.32 5.24
C TRP A 87 29.91 -42.78 4.51
N GLY A 88 30.62 -41.84 5.12
CA GLY A 88 31.88 -41.35 4.58
C GLY A 88 32.51 -40.25 5.43
N THR A 89 33.68 -39.79 4.98
CA THR A 89 34.46 -38.73 5.64
C THR A 89 33.99 -37.33 5.24
N TYR A 90 32.70 -37.03 5.39
CA TYR A 90 32.08 -35.74 5.00
C TYR A 90 32.44 -34.55 5.92
N ARG A 91 33.47 -34.69 6.76
CA ARG A 91 33.94 -33.67 7.70
C ARG A 91 35.39 -33.28 7.37
N PRO A 92 35.61 -32.45 6.33
CA PRO A 92 36.95 -32.14 5.85
C PRO A 92 37.83 -31.38 6.86
N GLN A 93 37.23 -30.79 7.90
CA GLN A 93 37.91 -30.02 8.95
C GLN A 93 38.47 -30.86 10.12
N VAL A 94 38.32 -32.19 10.10
CA VAL A 94 38.82 -33.08 11.15
C VAL A 94 39.77 -34.09 10.52
N TYR A 95 40.84 -34.46 11.23
CA TYR A 95 41.86 -35.39 10.75
C TYR A 95 41.27 -36.71 10.22
N LEU A 96 40.39 -37.33 11.01
CA LEU A 96 39.61 -38.49 10.60
C LEU A 96 38.28 -38.44 11.35
N GLY A 97 37.18 -38.53 10.63
CA GLY A 97 35.84 -38.53 11.21
C GLY A 97 34.82 -39.00 10.20
N MET A 98 33.74 -39.64 10.68
CA MET A 98 32.70 -40.22 9.84
C MET A 98 31.35 -39.56 10.11
N LYS A 99 30.54 -39.45 9.05
CA LYS A 99 29.18 -38.88 9.11
C LYS A 99 28.30 -39.54 8.06
N THR A 100 26.99 -39.58 8.29
CA THR A 100 26.00 -39.98 7.27
C THR A 100 25.54 -38.81 6.40
N ARG A 101 25.11 -39.09 5.16
CA ARG A 101 24.46 -38.09 4.26
C ARG A 101 23.00 -37.77 4.64
N SER A 102 22.73 -37.60 5.94
CA SER A 102 21.40 -37.29 6.47
C SER A 102 21.37 -35.89 7.10
N PRO A 103 20.25 -35.14 7.01
CA PRO A 103 20.07 -33.88 7.75
C PRO A 103 20.21 -34.08 9.26
N ARG A 104 19.81 -35.26 9.76
CA ARG A 104 20.03 -35.71 11.14
C ARG A 104 20.98 -36.90 11.09
N SER A 105 22.25 -36.64 11.34
CA SER A 105 23.32 -37.62 11.25
C SER A 105 23.93 -37.91 12.61
N VAL A 106 24.29 -39.16 12.85
CA VAL A 106 25.26 -39.52 13.90
C VAL A 106 26.64 -39.07 13.43
N VAL A 107 27.43 -38.49 14.34
CA VAL A 107 28.79 -37.98 14.07
C VAL A 107 29.75 -38.69 15.00
N THR A 108 30.83 -39.23 14.45
CA THR A 108 31.92 -39.88 15.19
C THR A 108 33.26 -39.30 14.77
#